data_AF-S2DFK4-F1
#
_entry.id   AF-S2DFK4-F1
#
_cell.length_a   1.000
_cell.length_b   1.000
_cell.length_c   1.000
_cell.angle_alpha   90.00
_cell.angle_beta   90.00
_cell.angle_gamma   90.00
#
_symmetry.space_group_name_H-M   'P 1'
#
loop_
_entity.id
_entity.type
_entity.pdbx_description
1 polymer ?
#
loop_
_entity_poly.entity_id
_entity_poly.type
_entity_poly.pdbx_seq_one_letter_code
_entity_poly.pdbx_strand_id
1 'polypeptide(L)'
;MKIFWPFLLILGIVVIDPEGCEHADSETSDKSSEQLAEAETSSESLTTEEALGDSSLLRTMDTQNSTQQMVGVYYMPSWNTSSDPNIDRDSFWSCITGREDCASLQNTAIWGPRGRIYNRQYPYEGPYLDRKPIAALKGFYKRDDPAVIRKQLEYMKSYGIDFFAYDWFFGRHYYYHLYFGPQAKIYYPEGWKIDPNRDGRVAVPGLEEWNDQLEVLLRENAKLPADKQMKWAINWCDDSDERWRAWLDIGSPESMAVGRNYRGEKPDKALYLQVHDKITQLWIDKYFKRKDYLRSEDGRPIVYFYFPQDTESRASFYGITMKELLDRSKDLARKNGLPGIKFIAVASGAMMPNERQYGMPTKWVPNNRQEPWRGGRYTDRLLFQDYVPRLKGMGFEGLTGYVYHNHYQQDNKSYADMRKTYNGHWQEWSELFKNDPAFEYQVPVAMGWDMRPAGGTWPQQTGFPSEPIKDRVHSTKSTFKAKLEDAKKQSEKYKSSNGNTIMICCWNEYLEGNYIEPTEGHGFDYLEAIKEVFTDRRTGFIPSPPASAANSTSP
;
A
#
# COMPACT_ATOMS: atom_id res chain seq x y z
N MET A 1 5.15 -31.84 -17.98
CA MET A 1 5.02 -32.86 -19.06
C MET A 1 3.63 -33.46 -18.99
N LYS A 2 2.95 -33.61 -20.16
CA LYS A 2 1.55 -34.04 -20.44
C LYS A 2 0.48 -32.94 -20.20
N ILE A 3 0.07 -32.13 -21.19
CA ILE A 3 -0.70 -32.37 -22.44
C ILE A 3 -2.02 -33.10 -22.18
N PHE A 4 -3.15 -32.38 -22.30
CA PHE A 4 -4.36 -32.82 -23.01
C PHE A 4 -5.32 -31.64 -23.25
N TRP A 5 -5.87 -31.61 -24.45
CA TRP A 5 -6.94 -30.74 -24.99
C TRP A 5 -7.81 -31.70 -25.83
N PRO A 6 -8.99 -31.30 -26.34
CA PRO A 6 -10.20 -30.83 -25.66
C PRO A 6 -11.43 -31.67 -26.10
N PHE A 7 -12.62 -31.43 -25.56
CA PHE A 7 -13.86 -31.72 -26.31
C PHE A 7 -14.99 -30.73 -25.99
N LEU A 8 -15.63 -30.29 -27.08
CA LEU A 8 -16.87 -29.53 -27.22
C LEU A 8 -18.07 -30.23 -26.56
N LEU A 9 -19.04 -29.44 -26.09
CA LEU A 9 -20.46 -29.68 -26.39
C LEU A 9 -21.30 -28.39 -26.27
N ILE A 10 -22.30 -28.34 -27.16
CA ILE A 10 -23.13 -27.22 -27.61
C ILE A 10 -24.54 -27.36 -27.02
N LEU A 11 -25.31 -26.25 -27.04
CA LEU A 11 -26.75 -26.06 -26.80
C LEU A 11 -27.16 -26.04 -25.32
N GLY A 12 -27.99 -25.12 -24.82
CA GLY A 12 -28.88 -24.13 -25.44
C GLY A 12 -30.12 -23.99 -24.53
N ILE A 13 -30.85 -22.88 -24.66
CA ILE A 13 -32.23 -22.61 -24.17
C ILE A 13 -32.37 -21.51 -23.09
N VAL A 14 -32.78 -20.35 -23.59
CA VAL A 14 -33.95 -19.51 -23.24
C VAL A 14 -34.18 -19.07 -21.79
N VAL A 15 -34.13 -17.74 -21.62
CA VAL A 15 -34.79 -16.88 -20.62
C VAL A 15 -36.28 -16.75 -20.97
N ILE A 16 -37.21 -16.90 -20.00
CA ILE A 16 -38.35 -15.99 -19.68
C ILE A 16 -38.85 -16.28 -18.24
N ASP A 17 -38.49 -15.39 -17.30
CA ASP A 17 -39.32 -14.50 -16.43
C ASP A 17 -40.82 -14.83 -16.06
N PRO A 18 -41.49 -14.05 -15.18
CA PRO A 18 -41.79 -14.37 -13.76
C PRO A 18 -43.31 -14.30 -13.43
N GLU A 19 -43.74 -14.61 -12.19
CA GLU A 19 -45.00 -14.06 -11.63
C GLU A 19 -45.25 -14.40 -10.14
N GLY A 20 -45.88 -13.44 -9.42
CA GLY A 20 -46.66 -13.63 -8.19
C GLY A 20 -45.92 -13.34 -6.86
N CYS A 21 -45.83 -12.12 -6.34
CA CYS A 21 -46.86 -11.35 -5.59
C CYS A 21 -47.57 -12.13 -4.48
N GLU A 22 -47.35 -11.73 -3.22
CA GLU A 22 -48.45 -11.34 -2.30
C GLU A 22 -47.94 -10.52 -1.09
N HIS A 23 -48.63 -9.40 -0.87
CA HIS A 23 -48.53 -8.45 0.24
C HIS A 23 -49.33 -8.95 1.46
N ALA A 24 -48.92 -8.54 2.67
CA ALA A 24 -49.86 -8.12 3.71
C ALA A 24 -49.17 -7.25 4.77
N ASP A 25 -49.72 -6.05 4.95
CA ASP A 25 -49.36 -5.03 5.93
C ASP A 25 -49.97 -5.27 7.33
N SER A 26 -49.39 -4.64 8.36
CA SER A 26 -50.05 -3.87 9.44
C SER A 26 -48.97 -3.33 10.39
N GLU A 27 -48.77 -2.01 10.54
CA GLU A 27 -49.48 -1.06 11.43
C GLU A 27 -49.51 -1.54 12.91
N THR A 28 -49.05 -0.84 13.96
CA THR A 28 -49.20 0.58 14.34
C THR A 28 -48.43 0.88 15.66
N SER A 29 -48.04 2.17 15.83
CA SER A 29 -47.99 3.05 17.03
C SER A 29 -47.33 2.57 18.37
N ASP A 30 -46.87 3.39 19.34
CA ASP A 30 -46.95 4.83 19.63
C ASP A 30 -45.88 5.25 20.70
N LYS A 31 -45.66 6.57 20.76
CA LYS A 31 -44.98 7.52 21.69
C LYS A 31 -44.53 7.19 23.14
N SER A 32 -43.46 7.89 23.57
CA SER A 32 -43.34 8.89 24.71
C SER A 32 -41.85 9.08 25.13
N SER A 33 -41.19 10.26 25.04
CA SER A 33 -41.05 11.41 26.00
C SER A 33 -40.68 10.98 27.44
N GLU A 34 -39.61 11.43 28.13
CA GLU A 34 -39.30 12.81 28.57
C GLU A 34 -37.94 12.89 29.35
N GLN A 35 -37.25 14.05 29.25
CA GLN A 35 -36.51 14.86 30.25
C GLN A 35 -35.46 14.27 31.24
N LEU A 36 -34.18 14.70 31.19
CA LEU A 36 -33.50 15.84 31.88
C LEU A 36 -33.18 15.64 33.38
N ALA A 37 -31.89 15.72 33.73
CA ALA A 37 -31.41 16.32 35.00
C ALA A 37 -29.90 16.66 34.92
N GLU A 38 -29.59 17.94 35.16
CA GLU A 38 -28.26 18.51 35.44
C GLU A 38 -27.85 18.25 36.90
N ALA A 39 -26.54 18.28 37.17
CA ALA A 39 -25.99 18.71 38.46
C ALA A 39 -24.58 19.29 38.29
N GLU A 40 -24.44 20.56 38.66
CA GLU A 40 -23.21 21.35 38.76
C GLU A 40 -22.46 21.14 40.11
N THR A 41 -21.32 21.83 40.22
CA THR A 41 -20.53 22.25 41.41
C THR A 41 -19.36 21.33 41.80
N SER A 42 -18.15 21.79 42.14
CA SER A 42 -17.58 23.13 42.34
C SER A 42 -16.04 23.06 42.32
N SER A 43 -15.43 24.22 42.06
CA SER A 43 -14.01 24.57 42.10
C SER A 43 -13.29 24.35 43.43
N GLU A 44 -11.99 24.04 43.36
CA GLU A 44 -11.00 24.56 44.31
C GLU A 44 -9.68 24.87 43.59
N SER A 45 -9.24 26.12 43.76
CA SER A 45 -8.01 26.72 43.24
C SER A 45 -6.88 26.59 44.25
N LEU A 46 -5.70 26.16 43.80
CA LEU A 46 -4.44 26.35 44.51
C LEU A 46 -3.45 27.07 43.59
N THR A 47 -3.05 28.25 44.03
CA THR A 47 -2.06 29.14 43.41
C THR A 47 -0.64 28.67 43.71
N THR A 48 0.22 28.62 42.68
CA THR A 48 1.66 28.87 42.82
C THR A 48 2.17 29.46 41.51
N GLU A 49 2.57 30.74 41.56
CA GLU A 49 3.47 31.36 40.59
C GLU A 49 4.86 30.74 40.71
N GLU A 50 5.49 30.45 39.56
CA GLU A 50 6.92 30.62 39.22
C GLU A 50 7.38 29.54 38.21
N ALA A 51 7.30 29.88 36.93
CA ALA A 51 8.20 29.38 35.86
C ALA A 51 8.01 30.25 34.60
N LEU A 52 8.30 31.56 34.71
CA LEU A 52 8.40 32.46 33.56
C LEU A 52 9.80 32.30 32.95
N GLY A 53 9.95 31.23 32.17
CA GLY A 53 11.12 30.98 31.35
C GLY A 53 10.86 29.71 30.55
N ASP A 54 10.91 29.82 29.23
CA ASP A 54 10.87 28.73 28.24
C ASP A 54 9.53 28.37 27.56
N SER A 55 8.40 29.03 27.86
CA SER A 55 7.17 28.77 27.07
C SER A 55 7.16 29.45 25.69
N SER A 56 7.94 30.53 25.49
CA SER A 56 7.97 31.27 24.23
C SER A 56 8.87 30.62 23.18
N LEU A 57 9.96 29.94 23.60
CA LEU A 57 10.84 29.15 22.73
C LEU A 57 10.18 27.82 22.34
N LEU A 58 9.50 27.15 23.27
CA LEU A 58 8.67 25.98 22.97
C LEU A 58 7.48 26.35 22.06
N ARG A 59 6.77 27.47 22.30
CA ARG A 59 5.71 27.94 21.38
C ARG A 59 6.24 28.38 20.02
N THR A 60 7.44 28.97 19.93
CA THR A 60 8.01 29.37 18.62
C THR A 60 8.55 28.17 17.84
N MET A 61 9.05 27.13 18.50
CA MET A 61 9.37 25.85 17.85
C MET A 61 8.10 25.07 17.42
N ASP A 62 7.05 25.06 18.23
CA ASP A 62 5.76 24.43 17.87
C ASP A 62 5.05 25.16 16.72
N THR A 63 5.07 26.49 16.72
CA THR A 63 4.46 27.29 15.65
C THR A 63 5.28 27.30 14.36
N GLN A 64 6.60 27.08 14.41
CA GLN A 64 7.39 26.84 13.20
C GLN A 64 7.19 25.43 12.64
N ASN A 65 7.12 24.40 13.48
CA ASN A 65 6.78 23.03 13.06
C ASN A 65 5.36 22.93 12.48
N SER A 66 4.41 23.73 12.96
CA SER A 66 3.02 23.70 12.47
C SER A 66 2.83 24.24 11.05
N THR A 67 3.89 24.73 10.38
CA THR A 67 3.84 25.21 8.98
C THR A 67 4.43 24.23 7.97
N GLN A 68 5.22 23.25 8.41
CA GLN A 68 6.00 22.38 7.53
C GLN A 68 5.17 21.24 6.92
N GLN A 69 5.48 20.85 5.69
CA GLN A 69 4.90 19.65 5.05
C GLN A 69 5.61 18.39 5.56
N MET A 70 4.83 17.34 5.83
CA MET A 70 5.32 16.00 6.13
C MET A 70 5.51 15.23 4.81
N VAL A 71 6.71 14.71 4.58
CA VAL A 71 7.04 13.96 3.35
C VAL A 71 7.18 12.48 3.68
N GLY A 72 6.24 11.68 3.18
CA GLY A 72 6.28 10.22 3.25
C GLY A 72 6.81 9.61 1.97
N VAL A 73 7.38 8.41 2.06
CA VAL A 73 7.74 7.59 0.90
C VAL A 73 7.24 6.15 1.07
N TYR A 74 6.74 5.52 0.01
CA TYR A 74 6.47 4.07 0.07
C TYR A 74 7.77 3.27 -0.06
N TYR A 75 7.87 2.17 0.66
CA TYR A 75 9.01 1.26 0.65
C TYR A 75 8.56 -0.14 0.27
N MET A 76 9.19 -0.69 -0.77
CA MET A 76 8.80 -1.95 -1.39
C MET A 76 9.70 -3.10 -0.93
N PRO A 77 9.15 -4.20 -0.38
CA PRO A 77 9.94 -5.38 -0.13
C PRO A 77 10.30 -6.08 -1.43
N SER A 78 11.55 -6.54 -1.53
CA SER A 78 11.90 -7.62 -2.45
C SER A 78 11.87 -8.97 -1.72
N TRP A 79 11.82 -10.06 -2.48
CA TRP A 79 11.77 -11.41 -1.93
C TRP A 79 12.61 -12.40 -2.73
N ASN A 80 12.91 -13.54 -2.10
CA ASN A 80 13.55 -14.64 -2.80
C ASN A 80 12.56 -15.34 -3.73
N THR A 81 12.89 -15.40 -5.00
CA THR A 81 12.10 -16.08 -6.04
C THR A 81 12.61 -17.48 -6.37
N SER A 82 13.73 -17.91 -5.76
CA SER A 82 14.26 -19.27 -5.89
C SER A 82 13.48 -20.24 -4.99
N SER A 83 13.23 -21.45 -5.50
CA SER A 83 12.73 -22.57 -4.70
C SER A 83 13.84 -23.25 -3.89
N ASP A 84 15.10 -23.08 -4.28
CA ASP A 84 16.26 -23.53 -3.49
C ASP A 84 16.56 -22.50 -2.39
N PRO A 85 16.42 -22.86 -1.10
CA PRO A 85 16.64 -21.94 0.01
C PRO A 85 18.11 -21.49 0.14
N ASN A 86 19.06 -22.15 -0.53
CA ASN A 86 20.48 -21.76 -0.54
C ASN A 86 20.81 -20.70 -1.59
N ILE A 87 19.86 -20.39 -2.47
CA ILE A 87 20.00 -19.37 -3.51
C ILE A 87 19.10 -18.21 -3.14
N ASP A 88 19.70 -17.04 -2.90
CA ASP A 88 18.96 -15.80 -2.69
C ASP A 88 18.78 -15.06 -4.03
N ARG A 89 17.71 -15.39 -4.76
CA ARG A 89 17.36 -14.72 -6.02
C ARG A 89 16.37 -13.59 -5.75
N ASP A 90 16.90 -12.40 -5.62
CA ASP A 90 16.11 -11.20 -5.38
C ASP A 90 15.12 -10.90 -6.53
N SER A 91 13.86 -10.62 -6.17
CA SER A 91 12.77 -10.37 -7.11
C SER A 91 12.96 -9.11 -7.95
N PHE A 92 13.75 -8.14 -7.50
CA PHE A 92 14.06 -6.94 -8.29
C PHE A 92 15.28 -7.18 -9.16
N TRP A 93 16.41 -7.56 -8.57
CA TRP A 93 17.69 -7.60 -9.27
C TRP A 93 17.70 -8.58 -10.43
N SER A 94 17.05 -9.74 -10.27
CA SER A 94 16.93 -10.74 -11.35
C SER A 94 16.26 -10.20 -12.62
N CYS A 95 15.39 -9.19 -12.50
CA CYS A 95 14.71 -8.52 -13.61
C CYS A 95 15.47 -7.30 -14.15
N ILE A 96 16.36 -6.72 -13.35
CA ILE A 96 17.22 -5.61 -13.78
C ILE A 96 18.43 -6.13 -14.56
N THR A 97 19.06 -7.22 -14.09
CA THR A 97 20.33 -7.73 -14.64
C THR A 97 20.17 -8.65 -15.84
N GLY A 98 18.98 -9.20 -16.06
CA GLY A 98 18.72 -10.20 -17.09
C GLY A 98 17.25 -10.57 -17.18
N ARG A 99 16.94 -11.58 -18.00
CA ARG A 99 15.56 -12.05 -18.21
C ARG A 99 15.34 -13.50 -17.79
N GLU A 100 16.41 -14.27 -17.76
CA GLU A 100 16.40 -15.72 -17.57
C GLU A 100 15.83 -16.08 -16.21
N ASP A 101 16.18 -15.30 -15.18
CA ASP A 101 15.83 -15.54 -13.79
C ASP A 101 14.72 -14.61 -13.27
N CYS A 102 14.21 -13.71 -14.10
CA CYS A 102 13.18 -12.75 -13.68
C CYS A 102 11.81 -13.41 -13.54
N ALA A 103 11.32 -13.53 -12.30
CA ALA A 103 10.02 -14.12 -12.00
C ALA A 103 8.84 -13.37 -12.68
N SER A 104 8.91 -12.05 -12.78
CA SER A 104 7.87 -11.23 -13.44
C SER A 104 7.71 -11.56 -14.93
N LEU A 105 8.83 -11.84 -15.62
CA LEU A 105 8.81 -12.27 -17.03
C LEU A 105 8.34 -13.70 -17.19
N GLN A 106 8.49 -14.54 -16.17
CA GLN A 106 8.05 -15.94 -16.18
C GLN A 106 6.60 -16.11 -15.72
N ASN A 107 5.96 -15.06 -15.19
CA ASN A 107 4.62 -15.14 -14.63
C ASN A 107 3.60 -15.62 -15.67
N THR A 108 3.13 -16.85 -15.51
CA THR A 108 2.22 -17.49 -16.47
C THR A 108 0.79 -16.96 -16.39
N ALA A 109 0.40 -16.34 -15.27
CA ALA A 109 -0.91 -15.72 -15.15
C ALA A 109 -1.00 -14.46 -16.02
N ILE A 110 0.10 -13.71 -16.16
CA ILE A 110 0.18 -12.50 -16.98
C ILE A 110 0.48 -12.85 -18.45
N TRP A 111 1.51 -13.66 -18.67
CA TRP A 111 2.09 -13.87 -20.00
C TRP A 111 1.68 -15.18 -20.67
N GLY A 112 1.00 -16.06 -19.95
CA GLY A 112 0.69 -17.42 -20.39
C GLY A 112 1.86 -18.40 -20.21
N PRO A 113 1.72 -19.65 -20.70
CA PRO A 113 2.58 -20.77 -20.33
C PRO A 113 4.03 -20.67 -20.80
N ARG A 114 4.35 -19.70 -21.67
CA ARG A 114 5.70 -19.47 -22.19
C ARG A 114 6.39 -18.24 -21.58
N GLY A 115 5.77 -17.60 -20.58
CA GLY A 115 6.25 -16.32 -20.07
C GLY A 115 6.21 -15.21 -21.13
N ARG A 116 6.89 -14.10 -20.85
CA ARG A 116 6.96 -12.92 -21.72
C ARG A 116 7.68 -13.25 -23.03
N ILE A 117 6.97 -13.13 -24.15
CA ILE A 117 7.51 -13.40 -25.50
C ILE A 117 8.02 -12.12 -26.16
N TYR A 118 9.34 -11.99 -26.31
CA TYR A 118 9.96 -10.90 -27.06
C TYR A 118 10.10 -11.23 -28.55
N ASN A 119 9.93 -10.24 -29.42
CA ASN A 119 10.05 -10.39 -30.87
C ASN A 119 10.57 -9.10 -31.52
N ARG A 120 10.65 -9.04 -32.86
CA ARG A 120 11.16 -7.84 -33.58
C ARG A 120 10.32 -6.58 -33.34
N GLN A 121 9.02 -6.72 -33.12
CA GLN A 121 8.11 -5.59 -32.85
C GLN A 121 8.18 -5.15 -31.38
N TYR A 122 8.40 -6.11 -30.47
CA TYR A 122 8.47 -5.92 -29.02
C TYR A 122 9.77 -6.53 -28.49
N PRO A 123 10.91 -5.88 -28.73
CA PRO A 123 12.22 -6.42 -28.37
C PRO A 123 12.41 -6.41 -26.84
N TYR A 124 13.33 -7.24 -26.36
CA TYR A 124 13.84 -7.11 -25.00
C TYR A 124 14.80 -5.91 -24.97
N GLU A 125 14.58 -5.00 -24.04
CA GLU A 125 15.32 -3.73 -23.93
C GLU A 125 16.21 -3.65 -22.69
N GLY A 126 16.27 -4.72 -21.90
CA GLY A 126 17.23 -4.85 -20.82
C GLY A 126 18.58 -5.41 -21.30
N PRO A 127 19.53 -5.62 -20.38
CA PRO A 127 19.43 -5.34 -18.95
C PRO A 127 19.40 -3.83 -18.66
N TYR A 128 18.76 -3.44 -17.55
CA TYR A 128 18.53 -2.04 -17.15
C TYR A 128 19.58 -1.59 -16.13
N LEU A 129 20.86 -1.71 -16.49
CA LEU A 129 21.97 -1.57 -15.54
C LEU A 129 22.17 -0.15 -15.01
N ASP A 130 21.61 0.86 -15.67
CA ASP A 130 21.53 2.24 -15.17
C ASP A 130 20.69 2.35 -13.88
N ARG A 131 19.80 1.39 -13.63
CA ARG A 131 19.00 1.29 -12.40
C ARG A 131 19.76 0.67 -11.23
N LYS A 132 21.02 0.26 -11.42
CA LYS A 132 21.83 -0.34 -10.35
C LYS A 132 22.04 0.67 -9.21
N PRO A 133 21.75 0.32 -7.94
CA PRO A 133 22.02 1.20 -6.82
C PRO A 133 23.48 1.65 -6.77
N ILE A 134 23.74 2.87 -6.31
CA ILE A 134 25.12 3.40 -6.24
C ILE A 134 26.06 2.53 -5.39
N ALA A 135 27.36 2.66 -5.60
CA ALA A 135 28.38 1.89 -4.88
C ALA A 135 28.26 2.00 -3.34
N ALA A 136 27.82 3.15 -2.82
CA ALA A 136 27.60 3.35 -1.38
C ALA A 136 26.48 2.44 -0.81
N LEU A 137 25.55 2.00 -1.65
CA LEU A 137 24.50 1.02 -1.34
C LEU A 137 24.89 -0.40 -1.75
N LYS A 138 26.15 -0.64 -2.14
CA LYS A 138 26.70 -1.94 -2.57
C LYS A 138 26.11 -2.52 -3.87
N GLY A 139 25.54 -1.70 -4.76
CA GLY A 139 25.00 -2.20 -6.03
C GLY A 139 23.75 -3.04 -5.86
N PHE A 140 23.68 -4.21 -6.49
CA PHE A 140 22.59 -5.18 -6.32
C PHE A 140 22.68 -5.86 -4.94
N TYR A 141 22.36 -5.09 -3.90
CA TYR A 141 22.54 -5.47 -2.52
C TYR A 141 21.62 -6.62 -2.08
N LYS A 142 22.04 -7.35 -1.05
CA LYS A 142 21.13 -8.24 -0.33
C LYS A 142 20.11 -7.40 0.44
N ARG A 143 18.82 -7.68 0.25
CA ARG A 143 17.70 -6.86 0.77
C ARG A 143 17.74 -6.60 2.28
N ASP A 144 18.29 -7.51 3.05
CA ASP A 144 18.40 -7.44 4.52
C ASP A 144 19.83 -7.05 5.00
N ASP A 145 20.69 -6.52 4.11
CA ASP A 145 22.03 -6.06 4.49
C ASP A 145 21.95 -4.84 5.42
N PRO A 146 22.36 -4.97 6.70
CA PRO A 146 22.21 -3.89 7.67
C PRO A 146 23.05 -2.64 7.34
N ALA A 147 24.16 -2.77 6.60
CA ALA A 147 24.95 -1.61 6.20
C ALA A 147 24.24 -0.79 5.11
N VAL A 148 23.57 -1.46 4.18
CA VAL A 148 22.77 -0.80 3.14
C VAL A 148 21.56 -0.12 3.77
N ILE A 149 20.82 -0.84 4.62
CA ILE A 149 19.66 -0.30 5.33
C ILE A 149 20.01 0.94 6.16
N ARG A 150 21.15 0.95 6.87
CA ARG A 150 21.60 2.16 7.59
C ARG A 150 21.79 3.34 6.65
N LYS A 151 22.35 3.11 5.45
CA LYS A 151 22.54 4.15 4.44
C LYS A 151 21.21 4.61 3.84
N GLN A 152 20.27 3.71 3.59
CA GLN A 152 18.92 4.07 3.14
C GLN A 152 18.21 4.96 4.17
N LEU A 153 18.24 4.59 5.46
CA LEU A 153 17.68 5.40 6.55
C LEU A 153 18.34 6.78 6.66
N GLU A 154 19.68 6.83 6.57
CA GLU A 154 20.45 8.06 6.55
C GLU A 154 20.03 8.98 5.39
N TYR A 155 19.97 8.43 4.17
CA TYR A 155 19.59 9.20 2.97
C TYR A 155 18.14 9.68 3.02
N MET A 156 17.19 8.84 3.42
CA MET A 156 15.80 9.29 3.59
C MET A 156 15.75 10.49 4.54
N LYS A 157 16.35 10.36 5.74
CA LYS A 157 16.33 11.42 6.75
C LYS A 157 17.05 12.68 6.28
N SER A 158 18.25 12.56 5.71
CA SER A 158 19.11 13.71 5.39
C SER A 158 18.63 14.53 4.20
N TYR A 159 17.79 13.95 3.34
CA TYR A 159 17.21 14.61 2.16
C TYR A 159 15.76 15.07 2.37
N GLY A 160 15.26 15.01 3.60
CA GLY A 160 13.98 15.63 3.97
C GLY A 160 12.76 14.74 3.83
N ILE A 161 12.93 13.41 3.82
CA ILE A 161 11.85 12.44 4.01
C ILE A 161 11.65 12.23 5.51
N ASP A 162 10.40 12.34 5.97
CA ASP A 162 10.06 12.31 7.39
C ASP A 162 9.67 10.90 7.86
N PHE A 163 9.05 10.11 6.98
CA PHE A 163 8.68 8.72 7.25
C PHE A 163 8.67 7.84 6.01
N PHE A 164 8.72 6.52 6.22
CA PHE A 164 8.44 5.55 5.18
C PHE A 164 7.21 4.71 5.52
N ALA A 165 6.36 4.46 4.52
CA ALA A 165 5.25 3.52 4.61
C ALA A 165 5.70 2.19 3.97
N TYR A 166 5.86 1.14 4.76
CA TYR A 166 6.39 -0.14 4.30
C TYR A 166 5.26 -1.03 3.77
N ASP A 167 5.39 -1.50 2.54
CA ASP A 167 4.46 -2.43 1.92
C ASP A 167 4.54 -3.78 2.64
N TRP A 168 3.49 -4.08 3.40
CA TRP A 168 3.43 -5.17 4.36
C TRP A 168 2.40 -6.21 3.91
N PHE A 169 2.80 -7.48 3.91
CA PHE A 169 2.03 -8.59 3.38
C PHE A 169 1.75 -9.65 4.44
N PHE A 170 0.60 -10.30 4.33
CA PHE A 170 0.18 -11.35 5.25
C PHE A 170 -0.51 -12.49 4.53
N GLY A 171 0.06 -13.70 4.62
CA GLY A 171 -0.49 -14.87 3.99
C GLY A 171 -1.50 -15.55 4.89
N ARG A 172 -2.80 -15.46 4.59
CA ARG A 172 -3.88 -15.93 5.48
C ARG A 172 -3.97 -17.45 5.67
N HIS A 173 -3.41 -18.24 4.77
CA HIS A 173 -3.71 -19.67 4.63
C HIS A 173 -2.69 -20.61 5.27
N TYR A 174 -1.59 -20.08 5.81
CA TYR A 174 -0.51 -20.91 6.34
C TYR A 174 -0.77 -21.38 7.77
N TYR A 175 -0.94 -22.68 7.96
CA TYR A 175 -0.85 -23.28 9.29
C TYR A 175 0.58 -23.72 9.59
N TYR A 176 0.99 -23.58 10.84
CA TYR A 176 2.34 -23.90 11.33
C TYR A 176 2.28 -24.49 12.75
N HIS A 177 3.43 -24.98 13.21
CA HIS A 177 3.61 -25.79 14.40
C HIS A 177 4.62 -25.12 15.34
N LEU A 178 4.16 -24.64 16.50
CA LEU A 178 5.00 -23.84 17.41
C LEU A 178 6.09 -24.66 18.12
N TYR A 179 5.93 -25.98 18.24
CA TYR A 179 6.95 -26.85 18.84
C TYR A 179 7.97 -27.34 17.81
N PHE A 180 7.77 -27.01 16.53
CA PHE A 180 8.75 -27.29 15.47
C PHE A 180 9.76 -26.14 15.37
N GLY A 181 11.03 -26.43 15.66
CA GLY A 181 12.10 -25.42 15.79
C GLY A 181 12.15 -24.34 14.70
N PRO A 182 12.10 -24.69 13.40
CA PRO A 182 12.08 -23.70 12.31
C PRO A 182 10.88 -22.75 12.31
N GLN A 183 9.74 -23.15 12.91
CA GLN A 183 8.49 -22.39 12.95
C GLN A 183 8.19 -21.77 14.32
N ALA A 184 8.97 -22.12 15.35
CA ALA A 184 8.75 -21.68 16.74
C ALA A 184 8.80 -20.15 16.93
N LYS A 185 9.41 -19.41 15.99
CA LYS A 185 9.52 -17.94 16.01
C LYS A 185 8.39 -17.24 15.26
N ILE A 186 7.54 -17.97 14.54
CA ILE A 186 6.40 -17.36 13.84
C ILE A 186 5.44 -16.83 14.89
N TYR A 187 5.11 -15.54 14.77
CA TYR A 187 4.22 -14.87 15.70
C TYR A 187 2.88 -15.61 15.82
N TYR A 188 2.45 -15.86 17.06
CA TYR A 188 1.09 -16.29 17.37
C TYR A 188 0.65 -15.56 18.65
N PRO A 189 -0.56 -14.96 18.69
CA PRO A 189 -0.98 -14.21 19.86
C PRO A 189 -0.94 -15.06 21.13
N GLU A 190 -0.48 -14.47 22.23
CA GLU A 190 -0.34 -15.17 23.49
C GLU A 190 -1.68 -15.75 23.98
N GLY A 191 -1.65 -16.99 24.47
CA GLY A 191 -2.83 -17.68 24.98
C GLY A 191 -3.83 -18.17 23.93
N TRP A 192 -3.59 -17.94 22.63
CA TRP A 192 -4.46 -18.48 21.59
C TRP A 192 -4.32 -20.00 21.47
N LYS A 193 -5.41 -20.64 21.03
CA LYS A 193 -5.53 -22.10 21.03
C LYS A 193 -4.52 -22.74 20.08
N ILE A 194 -3.82 -23.75 20.58
CA ILE A 194 -2.97 -24.66 19.80
C ILE A 194 -3.39 -26.11 20.03
N ASP A 195 -2.99 -27.00 19.14
CA ASP A 195 -3.08 -28.45 19.32
C ASP A 195 -1.72 -29.01 19.79
N PRO A 196 -1.55 -29.29 21.09
CA PRO A 196 -0.29 -29.77 21.64
C PRO A 196 0.04 -31.19 21.20
N ASN A 197 -0.94 -31.99 20.75
CA ASN A 197 -0.71 -33.35 20.27
C ASN A 197 -0.12 -33.38 18.85
N ARG A 198 0.09 -32.19 18.26
CA ARG A 198 0.47 -32.00 16.87
C ARG A 198 1.52 -30.92 16.76
N ASP A 199 2.56 -31.05 17.57
CA ASP A 199 3.69 -30.12 17.62
C ASP A 199 3.27 -28.65 17.84
N GLY A 200 2.22 -28.43 18.63
CA GLY A 200 1.71 -27.08 18.91
C GLY A 200 1.12 -26.41 17.67
N ARG A 201 0.40 -27.16 16.83
CA ARG A 201 -0.26 -26.61 15.63
C ARG A 201 -1.20 -25.47 16.02
N VAL A 202 -1.08 -24.34 15.34
CA VAL A 202 -1.96 -23.19 15.57
C VAL A 202 -3.41 -23.47 15.12
N ALA A 203 -4.40 -23.00 15.88
CA ALA A 203 -5.80 -23.11 15.48
C ALA A 203 -6.23 -22.06 14.45
N VAL A 204 -5.52 -20.92 14.38
CA VAL A 204 -5.80 -19.82 13.44
C VAL A 204 -4.59 -19.63 12.54
N PRO A 205 -4.75 -19.82 11.22
CA PRO A 205 -3.64 -19.75 10.28
C PRO A 205 -3.14 -18.32 10.08
N GLY A 206 -2.05 -18.23 9.32
CA GLY A 206 -1.53 -17.03 8.70
C GLY A 206 -0.30 -16.45 9.38
N LEU A 207 0.57 -15.85 8.58
CA LEU A 207 1.87 -15.31 8.98
C LEU A 207 2.26 -14.12 8.11
N GLU A 208 3.18 -13.30 8.61
CA GLU A 208 3.79 -12.20 7.85
C GLU A 208 4.66 -12.72 6.72
N GLU A 209 4.66 -12.03 5.58
CA GLU A 209 5.48 -12.40 4.45
C GLU A 209 6.42 -11.29 4.03
N TRP A 210 7.60 -11.71 3.55
CA TRP A 210 8.65 -10.81 3.06
C TRP A 210 9.11 -9.78 4.11
N ASN A 211 8.99 -10.14 5.40
CA ASN A 211 9.21 -9.23 6.53
C ASN A 211 10.68 -9.10 6.96
N ASP A 212 11.59 -9.94 6.45
CA ASP A 212 13.00 -9.96 6.88
C ASP A 212 13.67 -8.59 6.72
N GLN A 213 13.37 -7.88 5.63
CA GLN A 213 13.89 -6.55 5.38
C GLN A 213 13.32 -5.50 6.35
N LEU A 214 12.02 -5.56 6.67
CA LEU A 214 11.43 -4.70 7.69
C LEU A 214 12.08 -4.93 9.05
N GLU A 215 12.33 -6.17 9.45
CA GLU A 215 12.97 -6.47 10.73
C GLU A 215 14.36 -5.83 10.85
N VAL A 216 15.15 -5.85 9.77
CA VAL A 216 16.44 -5.18 9.75
C VAL A 216 16.29 -3.65 9.71
N LEU A 217 15.36 -3.10 8.92
CA LEU A 217 15.03 -1.66 8.93
C LEU A 217 14.74 -1.17 10.35
N LEU A 218 13.82 -1.84 11.04
CA LEU A 218 13.38 -1.46 12.39
C LEU A 218 14.49 -1.65 13.44
N ARG A 219 15.32 -2.68 13.29
CA ARG A 219 16.46 -2.93 14.18
C ARG A 219 17.56 -1.89 14.00
N GLU A 220 17.91 -1.56 12.76
CA GLU A 220 18.94 -0.54 12.49
C GLU A 220 18.44 0.87 12.85
N ASN A 221 17.16 1.18 12.58
CA ASN A 221 16.55 2.46 13.00
C ASN A 221 16.62 2.64 14.52
N ALA A 222 16.28 1.60 15.30
CA ALA A 222 16.30 1.66 16.76
C ALA A 222 17.70 1.91 17.37
N LYS A 223 18.78 1.66 16.62
CA LYS A 223 20.16 1.96 17.05
C LYS A 223 20.52 3.44 16.89
N LEU A 224 19.77 4.19 16.08
CA LEU A 224 20.02 5.61 15.85
C LEU A 224 19.58 6.45 17.05
N PRO A 225 20.23 7.60 17.31
CA PRO A 225 19.73 8.62 18.23
C PRO A 225 18.29 9.01 17.88
N ALA A 226 17.48 9.34 18.89
CA ALA A 226 16.03 9.57 18.72
C ALA A 226 15.69 10.63 17.65
N ASP A 227 16.51 11.67 17.51
CA ASP A 227 16.35 12.73 16.50
C ASP A 227 16.69 12.26 15.06
N LYS A 228 17.48 11.20 14.94
CA LYS A 228 17.89 10.57 13.67
C LYS A 228 17.00 9.42 13.26
N GLN A 229 16.15 8.92 14.15
CA GLN A 229 15.19 7.86 13.82
C GLN A 229 14.20 8.35 12.76
N MET A 230 13.92 7.48 11.80
CA MET A 230 12.82 7.64 10.85
C MET A 230 11.53 7.23 11.53
N LYS A 231 10.45 7.98 11.28
CA LYS A 231 9.11 7.47 11.54
C LYS A 231 8.74 6.46 10.45
N TRP A 232 7.83 5.55 10.74
CA TRP A 232 7.36 4.59 9.74
C TRP A 232 5.94 4.11 10.00
N ALA A 233 5.26 3.65 8.95
CA ALA A 233 3.92 3.08 9.04
C ALA A 233 3.82 1.79 8.23
N ILE A 234 2.84 0.97 8.57
CA ILE A 234 2.40 -0.13 7.70
C ILE A 234 1.63 0.45 6.51
N ASN A 235 1.98 0.03 5.30
CA ASN A 235 1.13 0.06 4.12
C ASN A 235 0.66 -1.36 3.85
N TRP A 236 -0.55 -1.69 4.30
CA TRP A 236 -1.05 -3.07 4.22
C TRP A 236 -1.49 -3.40 2.79
N CYS A 237 -0.76 -4.32 2.18
CA CYS A 237 -1.07 -4.92 0.89
C CYS A 237 -1.81 -6.23 1.11
N ASP A 238 -3.11 -6.24 0.84
CA ASP A 238 -3.93 -7.45 0.97
C ASP A 238 -3.54 -8.51 -0.07
N ASP A 239 -4.04 -9.72 0.15
CA ASP A 239 -3.73 -10.91 -0.65
C ASP A 239 -3.82 -10.68 -2.17
N SER A 240 -2.99 -11.37 -2.96
CA SER A 240 -3.22 -11.48 -4.39
C SER A 240 -4.43 -12.39 -4.68
N ASP A 241 -4.91 -12.40 -5.93
CA ASP A 241 -5.93 -13.40 -6.31
C ASP A 241 -5.45 -14.83 -6.01
N GLU A 242 -4.21 -15.16 -6.35
CA GLU A 242 -3.63 -16.47 -6.02
C GLU A 242 -3.71 -16.81 -4.53
N ARG A 243 -3.38 -15.86 -3.65
CA ARG A 243 -3.43 -16.05 -2.20
C ARG A 243 -4.88 -16.18 -1.69
N TRP A 244 -5.81 -15.43 -2.26
CA TRP A 244 -7.24 -15.59 -1.99
C TRP A 244 -7.74 -16.99 -2.38
N ARG A 245 -7.24 -17.51 -3.49
CA ARG A 245 -7.57 -18.85 -3.98
C ARG A 245 -6.97 -19.93 -3.06
N ALA A 246 -5.74 -19.73 -2.58
CA ALA A 246 -5.12 -20.59 -1.58
C ALA A 246 -5.86 -20.56 -0.22
N TRP A 247 -6.39 -19.41 0.19
CA TRP A 247 -7.30 -19.30 1.33
C TRP A 247 -8.55 -20.15 1.17
N LEU A 248 -9.22 -20.07 0.00
CA LEU A 248 -10.41 -20.88 -0.27
C LEU A 248 -10.10 -22.38 -0.37
N ASP A 249 -8.88 -22.75 -0.79
CA ASP A 249 -8.43 -24.14 -0.88
C ASP A 249 -8.21 -24.81 0.49
N ILE A 250 -8.18 -24.04 1.59
CA ILE A 250 -8.01 -24.60 2.94
C ILE A 250 -9.02 -25.72 3.21
N GLY A 251 -10.27 -25.52 2.80
CA GLY A 251 -11.37 -26.45 3.04
C GLY A 251 -11.64 -27.41 1.88
N SER A 252 -10.79 -27.49 0.86
CA SER A 252 -11.05 -28.33 -0.32
C SER A 252 -10.93 -29.83 0.03
N PRO A 253 -11.75 -30.71 -0.58
CA PRO A 253 -11.62 -32.16 -0.40
C PRO A 253 -10.21 -32.66 -0.68
N GLU A 254 -9.53 -32.07 -1.68
CA GLU A 254 -8.16 -32.40 -2.02
C GLU A 254 -7.19 -32.05 -0.90
N SER A 255 -7.23 -30.82 -0.36
CA SER A 255 -6.36 -30.40 0.76
C SER A 255 -6.58 -31.23 2.02
N MET A 256 -7.81 -31.68 2.25
CA MET A 256 -8.15 -32.59 3.35
C MET A 256 -7.63 -34.01 3.11
N ALA A 257 -7.77 -34.54 1.89
CA ALA A 257 -7.35 -35.90 1.54
C ALA A 257 -5.83 -36.08 1.62
N VAL A 258 -5.05 -35.04 1.29
CA VAL A 258 -3.58 -35.06 1.38
C VAL A 258 -3.04 -34.60 2.74
N GLY A 259 -3.92 -34.34 3.72
CA GLY A 259 -3.53 -33.98 5.08
C GLY A 259 -2.89 -32.59 5.23
N ARG A 260 -3.09 -31.66 4.28
CA ARG A 260 -2.66 -30.27 4.43
C ARG A 260 -3.43 -29.56 5.55
N ASN A 261 -4.74 -29.83 5.61
CA ASN A 261 -5.67 -29.30 6.61
C ASN A 261 -6.49 -30.44 7.24
N TYR A 262 -7.13 -30.15 8.37
CA TYR A 262 -7.78 -31.14 9.24
C TYR A 262 -9.29 -30.99 9.32
N ARG A 263 -9.96 -32.08 9.71
CA ARG A 263 -11.43 -32.14 9.75
C ARG A 263 -12.01 -30.97 10.54
N GLY A 264 -12.82 -30.16 9.87
CA GLY A 264 -13.46 -28.96 10.44
C GLY A 264 -12.75 -27.65 10.09
N GLU A 265 -11.48 -27.68 9.67
CA GLU A 265 -10.78 -26.52 9.11
C GLU A 265 -11.43 -26.16 7.78
N LYS A 266 -11.97 -24.95 7.71
CA LYS A 266 -12.58 -24.41 6.50
C LYS A 266 -12.46 -22.89 6.50
N PRO A 267 -12.34 -22.27 5.33
CA PRO A 267 -12.29 -20.82 5.20
C PRO A 267 -13.71 -20.27 5.29
N ASP A 268 -14.29 -20.26 6.49
CA ASP A 268 -15.60 -19.67 6.74
C ASP A 268 -15.51 -18.23 7.26
N LYS A 269 -16.67 -17.58 7.41
CA LYS A 269 -16.77 -16.20 7.90
C LYS A 269 -16.11 -16.04 9.28
N ALA A 270 -16.26 -17.02 10.17
CA ALA A 270 -15.72 -16.94 11.52
C ALA A 270 -14.19 -17.00 11.51
N LEU A 271 -13.61 -17.93 10.74
CA LEU A 271 -12.15 -18.02 10.60
C LEU A 271 -11.58 -16.79 9.89
N TYR A 272 -12.25 -16.27 8.87
CA TYR A 272 -11.82 -15.04 8.19
C TYR A 272 -11.72 -13.85 9.15
N LEU A 273 -12.72 -13.67 10.02
CA LEU A 273 -12.72 -12.62 11.05
C LEU A 273 -11.67 -12.87 12.14
N GLN A 274 -11.39 -14.13 12.51
CA GLN A 274 -10.32 -14.45 13.46
C GLN A 274 -8.93 -14.19 12.87
N VAL A 275 -8.72 -14.48 11.58
CA VAL A 275 -7.48 -14.14 10.89
C VAL A 275 -7.33 -12.62 10.79
N HIS A 276 -8.41 -11.88 10.54
CA HIS A 276 -8.38 -10.41 10.59
C HIS A 276 -7.98 -9.89 11.98
N ASP A 277 -8.54 -10.45 13.06
CA ASP A 277 -8.11 -10.10 14.43
C ASP A 277 -6.65 -10.42 14.68
N LYS A 278 -6.16 -11.56 14.16
CA LYS A 278 -4.77 -11.97 14.30
C LYS A 278 -3.83 -10.96 13.65
N ILE A 279 -4.18 -10.46 12.45
CA ILE A 279 -3.43 -9.40 11.76
C ILE A 279 -3.35 -8.15 12.64
N THR A 280 -4.47 -7.68 13.16
CA THR A 280 -4.50 -6.48 13.98
C THR A 280 -3.79 -6.66 15.32
N GLN A 281 -3.97 -7.82 15.97
CA GLN A 281 -3.26 -8.14 17.22
C GLN A 281 -1.74 -8.20 16.98
N LEU A 282 -1.31 -8.75 15.85
CA LEU A 282 0.10 -8.73 15.44
C LEU A 282 0.63 -7.29 15.37
N TRP A 283 -0.08 -6.39 14.70
CA TRP A 283 0.33 -5.00 14.62
C TRP A 283 0.41 -4.34 16.00
N ILE A 284 -0.57 -4.58 16.87
CA ILE A 284 -0.59 -4.07 18.23
C ILE A 284 0.64 -4.53 19.01
N ASP A 285 0.96 -5.82 18.95
CA ASP A 285 2.00 -6.41 19.77
C ASP A 285 3.42 -6.17 19.22
N LYS A 286 3.60 -6.21 17.90
CA LYS A 286 4.91 -6.09 17.26
C LYS A 286 5.28 -4.65 16.90
N TYR A 287 4.31 -3.83 16.49
CA TYR A 287 4.59 -2.56 15.80
C TYR A 287 4.05 -1.33 16.52
N PHE A 288 2.78 -1.31 16.91
CA PHE A 288 2.13 -0.10 17.41
C PHE A 288 2.69 0.38 18.75
N LYS A 289 3.41 -0.44 19.53
CA LYS A 289 4.04 0.01 20.78
C LYS A 289 5.38 0.73 20.56
N ARG A 290 5.92 0.71 19.34
CA ARG A 290 7.21 1.34 19.03
C ARG A 290 7.10 2.86 19.03
N LYS A 291 8.12 3.54 19.58
CA LYS A 291 8.20 5.01 19.61
C LYS A 291 8.42 5.63 18.23
N ASP A 292 9.00 4.88 17.30
CA ASP A 292 9.25 5.30 15.93
C ASP A 292 8.08 4.97 14.98
N TYR A 293 7.01 4.34 15.45
CA TYR A 293 5.80 4.15 14.64
C TYR A 293 5.09 5.50 14.41
N LEU A 294 4.61 5.72 13.19
CA LEU A 294 3.91 6.94 12.77
C LEU A 294 2.54 7.04 13.42
N ARG A 295 2.20 8.22 13.92
CA ARG A 295 0.93 8.50 14.58
C ARG A 295 0.29 9.76 14.06
N SER A 296 -1.03 9.79 14.08
CA SER A 296 -1.79 11.03 13.94
C SER A 296 -1.62 11.91 15.18
N GLU A 297 -2.03 13.17 15.05
CA GLU A 297 -1.96 14.18 16.13
C GLU A 297 -2.69 13.74 17.41
N ASP A 298 -3.78 12.97 17.26
CA ASP A 298 -4.54 12.37 18.37
C ASP A 298 -3.91 11.09 18.96
N GLY A 299 -2.70 10.74 18.53
CA GLY A 299 -1.94 9.60 19.05
C GLY A 299 -2.34 8.23 18.49
N ARG A 300 -3.26 8.13 17.53
CA ARG A 300 -3.57 6.84 16.90
C ARG A 300 -2.44 6.38 15.97
N PRO A 301 -2.04 5.08 15.96
CA PRO A 301 -1.21 4.53 14.90
C PRO A 301 -1.90 4.73 13.54
N ILE A 302 -1.11 5.18 12.55
CA ILE A 302 -1.57 5.28 11.16
C ILE A 302 -1.31 3.95 10.46
N VAL A 303 -2.29 3.47 9.70
CA VAL A 303 -2.13 2.37 8.76
C VAL A 303 -2.59 2.84 7.38
N TYR A 304 -1.68 2.80 6.42
CA TYR A 304 -2.01 2.93 5.01
C TYR A 304 -2.59 1.61 4.53
N PHE A 305 -3.64 1.67 3.74
CA PHE A 305 -4.36 0.50 3.25
C PHE A 305 -4.29 0.48 1.73
N TYR A 306 -3.46 -0.40 1.20
CA TYR A 306 -3.20 -0.51 -0.22
C TYR A 306 -4.39 -1.12 -0.94
N PHE A 307 -4.97 -0.36 -1.87
CA PHE A 307 -6.04 -0.80 -2.77
C PHE A 307 -7.20 -1.50 -2.04
N PRO A 308 -7.96 -0.77 -1.19
CA PRO A 308 -8.97 -1.36 -0.31
C PRO A 308 -10.09 -2.11 -1.03
N GLN A 309 -10.30 -1.85 -2.33
CA GLN A 309 -11.32 -2.52 -3.13
C GLN A 309 -11.05 -4.03 -3.29
N ASP A 310 -9.78 -4.45 -3.17
CA ASP A 310 -9.40 -5.86 -3.27
C ASP A 310 -9.84 -6.62 -2.02
N THR A 311 -9.59 -6.05 -0.84
CA THR A 311 -10.12 -6.58 0.43
C THR A 311 -11.63 -6.47 0.50
N GLU A 312 -12.23 -5.35 0.07
CA GLU A 312 -13.69 -5.19 0.03
C GLU A 312 -14.33 -6.32 -0.78
N SER A 313 -13.82 -6.56 -1.99
CA SER A 313 -14.32 -7.60 -2.88
C SER A 313 -14.28 -8.98 -2.24
N ARG A 314 -13.19 -9.34 -1.56
CA ARG A 314 -13.03 -10.66 -0.93
C ARG A 314 -13.83 -10.80 0.36
N ALA A 315 -13.88 -9.75 1.18
CA ALA A 315 -14.71 -9.72 2.37
C ALA A 315 -16.21 -9.88 2.03
N SER A 316 -16.65 -9.30 0.91
CA SER A 316 -18.03 -9.41 0.43
C SER A 316 -18.47 -10.86 0.17
N PHE A 317 -17.54 -11.78 -0.13
CA PHE A 317 -17.84 -13.20 -0.29
C PHE A 317 -18.46 -13.80 0.98
N TYR A 318 -18.06 -13.31 2.16
CA TYR A 318 -18.62 -13.69 3.45
C TYR A 318 -19.73 -12.75 3.94
N GLY A 319 -20.20 -11.84 3.08
CA GLY A 319 -21.12 -10.77 3.48
C GLY A 319 -20.56 -9.92 4.61
N ILE A 320 -19.27 -9.60 4.55
CA ILE A 320 -18.59 -8.69 5.46
C ILE A 320 -18.32 -7.38 4.72
N THR A 321 -18.65 -6.26 5.35
CA THR A 321 -18.36 -4.93 4.81
C THR A 321 -16.94 -4.46 5.18
N MET A 322 -16.38 -3.56 4.39
CA MET A 322 -15.11 -2.90 4.76
C MET A 322 -15.20 -2.20 6.12
N LYS A 323 -16.34 -1.56 6.40
CA LYS A 323 -16.60 -0.87 7.66
C LYS A 323 -16.51 -1.81 8.87
N GLU A 324 -17.11 -2.98 8.79
CA GLU A 324 -17.00 -3.98 9.86
C GLU A 324 -15.55 -4.40 10.12
N LEU A 325 -14.73 -4.59 9.08
CA LEU A 325 -13.32 -4.94 9.24
C LEU A 325 -12.53 -3.81 9.91
N LEU A 326 -12.65 -2.59 9.41
CA LEU A 326 -11.91 -1.45 9.97
C LEU A 326 -12.35 -1.14 11.40
N ASP A 327 -13.65 -1.19 11.69
CA ASP A 327 -14.16 -0.97 13.05
C ASP A 327 -13.68 -2.05 14.01
N ARG A 328 -13.69 -3.33 13.58
CA ARG A 328 -13.16 -4.44 14.37
C ARG A 328 -11.68 -4.24 14.72
N SER A 329 -10.89 -3.74 13.79
CA SER A 329 -9.49 -3.40 14.04
C SER A 329 -9.32 -2.22 15.02
N LYS A 330 -10.12 -1.16 14.85
CA LYS A 330 -10.11 0.01 15.76
C LYS A 330 -10.52 -0.39 17.18
N ASP A 331 -11.54 -1.22 17.32
CA ASP A 331 -12.04 -1.68 18.62
C ASP A 331 -11.06 -2.63 19.31
N LEU A 332 -10.40 -3.51 18.56
CA LEU A 332 -9.34 -4.36 19.11
C LEU A 332 -8.16 -3.52 19.62
N ALA A 333 -7.77 -2.46 18.89
CA ALA A 333 -6.74 -1.53 19.35
C ALA A 333 -7.16 -0.81 20.64
N ARG A 334 -8.41 -0.34 20.74
CA ARG A 334 -8.97 0.26 21.97
C ARG A 334 -8.98 -0.69 23.15
N LYS A 335 -9.39 -1.94 22.93
CA LYS A 335 -9.36 -3.00 23.94
C LYS A 335 -7.94 -3.28 24.45
N ASN A 336 -6.92 -3.06 23.62
CA ASN A 336 -5.50 -3.17 23.98
C ASN A 336 -4.89 -1.84 24.49
N GLY A 337 -5.72 -0.85 24.86
CA GLY A 337 -5.27 0.40 25.48
C GLY A 337 -4.72 1.46 24.53
N LEU A 338 -4.92 1.31 23.22
CA LEU A 338 -4.59 2.34 22.22
C LEU A 338 -5.82 3.23 21.96
N PRO A 339 -5.67 4.48 21.48
CA PRO A 339 -6.83 5.34 21.17
C PRO A 339 -7.67 4.87 19.96
N GLY A 340 -7.23 3.83 19.25
CA GLY A 340 -7.83 3.30 18.02
C GLY A 340 -6.77 3.14 16.94
N ILE A 341 -7.19 3.16 15.67
CA ILE A 341 -6.32 3.16 14.49
C ILE A 341 -6.87 4.23 13.52
N LYS A 342 -5.98 4.99 12.86
CA LYS A 342 -6.35 5.85 11.73
C LYS A 342 -6.00 5.13 10.44
N PHE A 343 -7.01 4.85 9.61
CA PHE A 343 -6.82 4.19 8.31
C PHE A 343 -6.85 5.21 7.17
N ILE A 344 -5.87 5.13 6.28
CA ILE A 344 -5.75 5.98 5.08
C ILE A 344 -5.77 5.05 3.87
N ALA A 345 -6.72 5.27 2.97
CA ALA A 345 -6.79 4.50 1.73
C ALA A 345 -5.69 4.94 0.76
N VAL A 346 -4.91 4.00 0.25
CA VAL A 346 -4.02 4.19 -0.89
C VAL A 346 -4.74 3.64 -2.12
N ALA A 347 -5.23 4.51 -2.99
CA ALA A 347 -6.07 4.08 -4.11
C ALA A 347 -5.77 4.85 -5.40
N SER A 348 -5.84 4.13 -6.51
CA SER A 348 -5.92 4.65 -7.87
C SER A 348 -6.78 3.71 -8.72
N GLY A 349 -7.23 4.16 -9.89
CA GLY A 349 -8.04 3.31 -10.76
C GLY A 349 -8.46 4.02 -12.04
N ALA A 350 -9.11 3.26 -12.92
CA ALA A 350 -9.66 3.78 -14.17
C ALA A 350 -10.73 4.85 -13.92
N MET A 351 -10.72 5.91 -14.73
CA MET A 351 -11.67 7.02 -14.62
C MET A 351 -12.63 7.13 -15.81
N MET A 352 -12.43 6.35 -16.86
CA MET A 352 -13.19 6.48 -18.09
C MET A 352 -14.28 5.39 -18.23
N PRO A 353 -15.50 5.73 -18.72
CA PRO A 353 -16.58 4.74 -18.87
C PRO A 353 -16.23 3.51 -19.70
N ASN A 354 -15.43 3.66 -20.77
CA ASN A 354 -14.94 2.55 -21.60
C ASN A 354 -13.88 1.67 -20.90
N GLU A 355 -13.31 2.14 -19.80
CA GLU A 355 -12.35 1.42 -18.97
C GLU A 355 -13.02 0.75 -17.75
N ARG A 356 -14.35 0.86 -17.57
CA ARG A 356 -15.06 0.34 -16.39
C ARG A 356 -14.81 -1.15 -16.13
N GLN A 357 -14.53 -1.95 -17.16
CA GLN A 357 -14.15 -3.35 -17.01
C GLN A 357 -12.82 -3.57 -16.24
N TYR A 358 -11.97 -2.55 -16.19
CA TYR A 358 -10.73 -2.48 -15.40
C TYR A 358 -10.90 -1.63 -14.13
N GLY A 359 -12.12 -1.16 -13.87
CA GLY A 359 -12.46 -0.40 -12.66
C GLY A 359 -12.31 -1.21 -11.38
N MET A 360 -12.42 -0.50 -10.27
CA MET A 360 -12.25 -0.99 -8.91
C MET A 360 -13.39 -1.93 -8.53
N PRO A 361 -13.16 -3.24 -8.38
CA PRO A 361 -14.23 -4.18 -8.05
C PRO A 361 -14.71 -4.01 -6.61
N THR A 362 -15.96 -4.34 -6.36
CA THR A 362 -16.54 -4.29 -5.00
C THR A 362 -17.06 -5.64 -4.54
N LYS A 363 -17.02 -6.65 -5.41
CA LYS A 363 -17.40 -8.04 -5.09
C LYS A 363 -16.48 -9.05 -5.73
N TRP A 364 -16.35 -10.20 -5.06
CA TRP A 364 -15.81 -11.42 -5.64
C TRP A 364 -16.87 -12.52 -5.62
N VAL A 365 -17.07 -13.16 -6.77
CA VAL A 365 -18.10 -14.20 -6.96
C VAL A 365 -17.43 -15.49 -7.45
N PRO A 366 -17.63 -16.64 -6.78
CA PRO A 366 -17.07 -17.90 -7.25
C PRO A 366 -17.74 -18.35 -8.56
N ASN A 367 -16.98 -19.01 -9.42
CA ASN A 367 -17.53 -19.64 -10.64
C ASN A 367 -18.48 -20.80 -10.29
N ASN A 368 -18.18 -21.53 -9.21
CA ASN A 368 -19.04 -22.55 -8.63
C ASN A 368 -19.09 -22.35 -7.10
N ARG A 369 -20.29 -22.17 -6.53
CA ARG A 369 -20.47 -21.97 -5.09
C ARG A 369 -20.06 -23.19 -4.25
N GLN A 370 -20.11 -24.39 -4.81
CA GLN A 370 -19.70 -25.62 -4.11
C GLN A 370 -18.19 -25.85 -4.17
N GLU A 371 -17.51 -25.23 -5.14
CA GLU A 371 -16.06 -25.36 -5.34
C GLU A 371 -15.42 -23.97 -5.50
N PRO A 372 -15.57 -23.07 -4.51
CA PRO A 372 -15.08 -21.70 -4.62
C PRO A 372 -13.56 -21.66 -4.79
N TRP A 373 -12.82 -22.68 -4.36
CA TRP A 373 -11.38 -22.89 -4.60
C TRP A 373 -11.03 -23.36 -6.02
N ARG A 374 -11.96 -23.36 -6.99
CA ARG A 374 -11.69 -23.60 -8.43
C ARG A 374 -11.75 -22.38 -9.36
N GLY A 375 -12.36 -21.29 -8.92
CA GLY A 375 -12.17 -19.98 -9.55
C GLY A 375 -13.24 -19.01 -9.12
N GLY A 376 -13.03 -17.73 -9.43
CA GLY A 376 -14.07 -16.71 -9.32
C GLY A 376 -13.73 -15.49 -10.13
N ARG A 377 -14.57 -14.47 -10.01
CA ARG A 377 -14.47 -13.22 -10.76
C ARG A 377 -14.72 -12.05 -9.84
N TYR A 378 -13.95 -10.99 -10.04
CA TYR A 378 -14.21 -9.70 -9.44
C TYR A 378 -15.25 -8.94 -10.27
N THR A 379 -16.34 -8.50 -9.62
CA THR A 379 -17.52 -7.88 -10.25
C THR A 379 -17.85 -6.54 -9.59
N ASP A 380 -18.94 -5.90 -10.05
CA ASP A 380 -19.46 -4.64 -9.52
C ASP A 380 -18.39 -3.53 -9.51
N ARG A 381 -17.79 -3.31 -10.69
CA ARG A 381 -16.65 -2.42 -10.88
C ARG A 381 -17.07 -0.96 -10.95
N LEU A 382 -16.44 -0.15 -10.10
CA LEU A 382 -16.60 1.29 -10.04
C LEU A 382 -15.43 1.99 -10.72
N LEU A 383 -15.71 3.13 -11.35
CA LEU A 383 -14.64 4.05 -11.74
C LEU A 383 -14.09 4.72 -10.49
N PHE A 384 -12.87 5.24 -10.56
CA PHE A 384 -12.19 5.78 -9.39
C PHE A 384 -12.99 6.93 -8.74
N GLN A 385 -13.57 7.82 -9.54
CA GLN A 385 -14.46 8.90 -9.08
C GLN A 385 -15.78 8.43 -8.47
N ASP A 386 -16.24 7.21 -8.80
CA ASP A 386 -17.43 6.61 -8.20
C ASP A 386 -17.06 5.88 -6.89
N TYR A 387 -15.81 5.41 -6.77
CA TYR A 387 -15.32 4.66 -5.61
C TYR A 387 -14.92 5.58 -4.45
N VAL A 388 -14.17 6.66 -4.74
CA VAL A 388 -13.59 7.57 -3.72
C VAL A 388 -14.62 8.12 -2.71
N PRO A 389 -15.82 8.59 -3.11
CA PRO A 389 -16.81 9.12 -2.16
C PRO A 389 -17.28 8.11 -1.10
N ARG A 390 -17.11 6.80 -1.34
CA ARG A 390 -17.52 5.73 -0.41
C ARG A 390 -16.54 5.55 0.75
N LEU A 391 -15.28 5.96 0.59
CA LEU A 391 -14.18 5.65 1.52
C LEU A 391 -14.47 6.07 2.97
N LYS A 392 -15.02 7.27 3.17
CA LYS A 392 -15.39 7.75 4.50
C LYS A 392 -16.44 6.85 5.15
N GLY A 393 -17.46 6.46 4.39
CA GLY A 393 -18.51 5.53 4.85
C GLY A 393 -18.00 4.12 5.17
N MET A 394 -16.90 3.70 4.53
CA MET A 394 -16.19 2.47 4.86
C MET A 394 -15.35 2.57 6.15
N GLY A 395 -15.17 3.77 6.71
CA GLY A 395 -14.38 3.98 7.91
C GLY A 395 -12.93 4.43 7.66
N PHE A 396 -12.56 4.80 6.43
CA PHE A 396 -11.31 5.50 6.17
C PHE A 396 -11.41 6.96 6.62
N GLU A 397 -10.27 7.52 7.02
CA GLU A 397 -10.12 8.90 7.48
C GLU A 397 -9.12 9.68 6.61
N GLY A 398 -8.76 9.09 5.47
CA GLY A 398 -7.99 9.77 4.45
C GLY A 398 -7.86 8.98 3.16
N LEU A 399 -7.38 9.67 2.13
CA LEU A 399 -7.03 9.16 0.82
C LEU A 399 -5.64 9.64 0.43
N THR A 400 -4.88 8.78 -0.20
CA THR A 400 -3.72 9.12 -1.01
C THR A 400 -3.66 8.22 -2.23
N GLY A 401 -2.66 8.44 -3.09
CA GLY A 401 -2.41 7.63 -4.28
C GLY A 401 -1.10 6.87 -4.19
N TYR A 402 -0.98 5.86 -5.03
CA TYR A 402 0.28 5.17 -5.32
C TYR A 402 0.88 5.72 -6.62
N VAL A 403 0.32 5.29 -7.76
CA VAL A 403 0.56 5.86 -9.09
C VAL A 403 -0.76 6.11 -9.80
N TYR A 404 -0.96 7.33 -10.33
CA TYR A 404 -2.04 7.65 -11.27
C TYR A 404 -1.56 7.52 -12.71
N HIS A 405 -2.26 6.74 -13.53
CA HIS A 405 -1.88 6.48 -14.94
C HIS A 405 -2.58 7.38 -15.96
N ASN A 406 -3.76 7.91 -15.60
CA ASN A 406 -4.55 8.82 -16.41
C ASN A 406 -5.36 9.74 -15.50
N HIS A 407 -5.92 10.82 -16.06
CA HIS A 407 -6.99 11.61 -15.45
C HIS A 407 -8.03 11.87 -16.53
N TYR A 408 -9.17 11.19 -16.44
CA TYR A 408 -10.17 11.13 -17.51
C TYR A 408 -9.54 10.82 -18.89
N GLN A 409 -9.76 11.65 -19.90
CA GLN A 409 -9.27 11.41 -21.27
C GLN A 409 -7.77 11.69 -21.46
N GLN A 410 -7.05 12.10 -20.41
CA GLN A 410 -5.62 12.41 -20.47
C GLN A 410 -4.80 11.26 -19.89
N ASP A 411 -4.02 10.61 -20.76
CA ASP A 411 -3.03 9.60 -20.40
C ASP A 411 -1.67 10.18 -20.05
N ASN A 412 -0.87 9.43 -19.29
CA ASN A 412 0.54 9.71 -19.06
C ASN A 412 1.42 9.12 -20.19
N LYS A 413 1.59 9.85 -21.29
CA LYS A 413 2.52 9.46 -22.39
C LYS A 413 3.88 10.12 -22.28
N SER A 414 3.99 11.12 -21.41
CA SER A 414 5.21 11.83 -21.06
C SER A 414 5.15 12.25 -19.60
N TYR A 415 6.28 12.69 -19.04
CA TYR A 415 6.28 13.20 -17.67
C TYR A 415 5.56 14.54 -17.53
N ALA A 416 5.49 15.34 -18.60
CA ALA A 416 4.64 16.54 -18.65
C ALA A 416 3.15 16.19 -18.55
N ASP A 417 2.71 15.13 -19.26
CA ASP A 417 1.34 14.62 -19.12
C ASP A 417 1.07 14.12 -17.70
N MET A 418 2.01 13.34 -17.13
CA MET A 418 1.90 12.87 -15.75
C MET A 418 1.77 14.02 -14.75
N ARG A 419 2.53 15.11 -14.93
CA ARG A 419 2.38 16.29 -14.06
C ARG A 419 0.99 16.92 -14.21
N LYS A 420 0.42 16.95 -15.41
CA LYS A 420 -0.93 17.47 -15.67
C LYS A 420 -2.03 16.57 -15.06
N THR A 421 -1.95 15.25 -15.24
CA THR A 421 -2.94 14.31 -14.69
C THR A 421 -2.93 14.30 -13.17
N TYR A 422 -1.74 14.33 -12.55
CA TYR A 422 -1.61 14.44 -11.10
C TYR A 422 -2.23 15.74 -10.57
N ASN A 423 -1.97 16.89 -11.20
CA ASN A 423 -2.63 18.15 -10.83
C ASN A 423 -4.16 18.05 -10.91
N GLY A 424 -4.70 17.36 -11.92
CA GLY A 424 -6.13 17.09 -12.06
C GLY A 424 -6.71 16.30 -10.89
N HIS A 425 -6.10 15.16 -10.55
CA HIS A 425 -6.48 14.38 -9.37
C HIS A 425 -6.36 15.17 -8.07
N TRP A 426 -5.25 15.92 -7.91
CA TRP A 426 -5.05 16.66 -6.69
C TRP A 426 -6.13 17.71 -6.50
N GLN A 427 -6.47 18.47 -7.55
CA GLN A 427 -7.55 19.44 -7.50
C GLN A 427 -8.89 18.76 -7.16
N GLU A 428 -9.23 17.67 -7.85
CA GLU A 428 -10.50 16.97 -7.69
C GLU A 428 -10.71 16.44 -6.26
N TRP A 429 -9.74 15.69 -5.73
CA TRP A 429 -9.86 15.11 -4.40
C TRP A 429 -9.70 16.15 -3.30
N SER A 430 -8.86 17.18 -3.49
CA SER A 430 -8.76 18.24 -2.50
C SER A 430 -10.06 19.04 -2.41
N GLU A 431 -10.68 19.35 -3.55
CA GLU A 431 -11.98 20.05 -3.58
C GLU A 431 -13.11 19.20 -3.00
N LEU A 432 -13.11 17.89 -3.24
CA LEU A 432 -14.10 16.96 -2.69
C LEU A 432 -14.09 16.98 -1.14
N PHE A 433 -12.90 17.00 -0.53
CA PHE A 433 -12.75 16.90 0.93
C PHE A 433 -12.48 18.24 1.63
N LYS A 434 -12.51 19.38 0.92
CA LYS A 434 -12.15 20.70 1.49
C LYS A 434 -12.99 21.15 2.70
N ASN A 435 -14.21 20.64 2.81
CA ASN A 435 -15.15 21.00 3.87
C ASN A 435 -15.19 19.94 4.99
N ASP A 436 -14.30 18.95 4.95
CA ASP A 436 -14.29 17.80 5.86
C ASP A 436 -12.91 17.64 6.51
N PRO A 437 -12.61 18.38 7.59
CA PRO A 437 -11.31 18.33 8.25
C PRO A 437 -10.99 16.97 8.90
N ALA A 438 -11.97 16.07 8.97
CA ALA A 438 -11.77 14.71 9.49
C ALA A 438 -11.34 13.71 8.41
N PHE A 439 -11.28 14.12 7.13
CA PHE A 439 -10.86 13.27 6.03
C PHE A 439 -9.71 13.93 5.25
N GLU A 440 -8.51 13.41 5.41
CA GLU A 440 -7.32 14.01 4.80
C GLU A 440 -7.08 13.49 3.38
N TYR A 441 -6.70 14.38 2.47
CA TYR A 441 -6.20 13.99 1.16
C TYR A 441 -4.70 14.30 1.09
N GLN A 442 -3.88 13.25 1.26
CA GLN A 442 -2.43 13.38 1.22
C GLN A 442 -1.96 13.36 -0.23
N VAL A 443 -1.32 14.44 -0.68
CA VAL A 443 -1.00 14.69 -2.10
C VAL A 443 0.04 13.67 -2.59
N PRO A 444 -0.30 12.76 -3.52
CA PRO A 444 0.64 11.76 -4.01
C PRO A 444 1.53 12.31 -5.14
N VAL A 445 2.78 11.87 -5.21
CA VAL A 445 3.76 12.23 -6.26
C VAL A 445 4.53 11.00 -6.70
N ALA A 446 4.46 10.65 -7.98
CA ALA A 446 5.38 9.69 -8.61
C ALA A 446 6.57 10.38 -9.30
N MET A 447 7.75 9.76 -9.25
CA MET A 447 8.94 10.21 -10.01
C MET A 447 8.80 9.93 -11.51
N GLY A 448 8.01 8.93 -11.90
CA GLY A 448 7.85 8.48 -13.27
C GLY A 448 7.21 7.10 -13.34
N TRP A 449 7.28 6.47 -14.51
CA TRP A 449 6.81 5.10 -14.75
C TRP A 449 7.54 4.47 -15.93
N ASP A 450 8.06 3.26 -15.72
CA ASP A 450 8.69 2.41 -16.73
C ASP A 450 8.76 0.94 -16.27
N MET A 451 7.69 0.20 -16.59
CA MET A 451 7.49 -1.20 -16.24
C MET A 451 8.26 -2.18 -17.16
N ARG A 452 9.11 -1.69 -18.07
CA ARG A 452 9.81 -2.58 -19.03
C ARG A 452 10.67 -3.67 -18.35
N PRO A 453 11.29 -3.50 -17.16
CA PRO A 453 11.96 -4.60 -16.47
C PRO A 453 11.05 -5.73 -16.00
N ALA A 454 9.81 -5.42 -15.61
CA ALA A 454 8.81 -6.43 -15.27
C ALA A 454 8.09 -7.02 -16.49
N GLY A 455 8.50 -6.61 -17.71
CA GLY A 455 7.96 -7.11 -18.96
C GLY A 455 7.16 -6.11 -19.77
N GLY A 456 6.91 -4.90 -19.23
CA GLY A 456 6.17 -3.79 -19.84
C GLY A 456 4.67 -4.04 -20.03
N THR A 457 3.95 -3.04 -20.50
CA THR A 457 2.52 -3.08 -20.85
C THR A 457 2.30 -3.47 -22.31
N TRP A 458 3.10 -4.43 -22.79
CA TRP A 458 2.96 -5.01 -24.14
C TRP A 458 1.75 -5.94 -24.22
N PRO A 459 1.33 -6.39 -25.42
CA PRO A 459 0.15 -7.23 -25.53
C PRO A 459 0.25 -8.46 -24.64
N GLN A 460 -0.72 -8.56 -23.71
CA GLN A 460 -0.81 -9.65 -22.75
C GLN A 460 -1.85 -10.66 -23.23
N GLN A 461 -1.61 -11.95 -22.97
CA GLN A 461 -2.56 -13.01 -23.35
C GLN A 461 -3.87 -12.93 -22.57
N THR A 462 -3.85 -12.27 -21.40
CA THR A 462 -4.99 -11.99 -20.53
C THR A 462 -5.99 -11.00 -21.13
N GLY A 463 -5.62 -10.27 -22.19
CA GLY A 463 -6.46 -9.25 -22.80
C GLY A 463 -6.42 -7.89 -22.09
N PHE A 464 -5.54 -7.70 -21.10
CA PHE A 464 -5.28 -6.38 -20.54
C PHE A 464 -4.81 -5.40 -21.64
N PRO A 465 -5.24 -4.12 -21.60
CA PRO A 465 -4.87 -3.15 -22.63
C PRO A 465 -3.35 -3.05 -22.74
N SER A 466 -2.86 -3.14 -23.97
CA SER A 466 -1.45 -2.90 -24.24
C SER A 466 -1.22 -1.41 -24.40
N GLU A 467 -0.33 -0.86 -23.58
CA GLU A 467 -0.03 0.58 -23.57
C GLU A 467 1.47 0.89 -23.54
N PRO A 468 2.32 0.28 -24.40
CA PRO A 468 3.79 0.32 -24.22
C PRO A 468 4.39 1.72 -24.28
N ILE A 469 3.68 2.65 -24.90
CA ILE A 469 4.08 4.06 -24.94
C ILE A 469 4.06 4.72 -23.56
N LYS A 470 3.27 4.18 -22.62
CA LYS A 470 3.21 4.64 -21.23
C LYS A 470 4.39 4.15 -20.39
N ASP A 471 5.16 3.15 -20.81
CA ASP A 471 6.32 2.63 -20.08
C ASP A 471 7.62 3.43 -20.27
N ARG A 472 7.52 4.71 -20.58
CA ARG A 472 8.68 5.60 -20.80
C ARG A 472 8.45 6.99 -20.23
N VAL A 473 7.73 7.05 -19.13
CA VAL A 473 7.39 8.30 -18.47
C VAL A 473 8.52 8.62 -17.49
N HIS A 474 9.58 9.25 -17.99
CA HIS A 474 10.76 9.57 -17.20
C HIS A 474 10.84 11.05 -16.87
N SER A 475 11.28 11.36 -15.66
CA SER A 475 11.57 12.72 -15.22
C SER A 475 13.07 12.97 -15.14
N THR A 476 13.41 14.25 -15.04
CA THR A 476 14.74 14.76 -14.68
C THR A 476 14.66 15.39 -13.29
N LYS A 477 15.80 15.69 -12.66
CA LYS A 477 15.84 16.50 -11.43
C LYS A 477 14.96 17.74 -11.51
N SER A 478 15.08 18.53 -12.58
CA SER A 478 14.37 19.79 -12.75
C SER A 478 12.85 19.62 -12.91
N THR A 479 12.42 18.63 -13.69
CA THR A 479 10.98 18.39 -13.91
C THR A 479 10.33 17.72 -12.70
N PHE A 480 11.04 16.83 -12.00
CA PHE A 480 10.58 16.26 -10.73
C PHE A 480 10.45 17.33 -9.65
N LYS A 481 11.47 18.19 -9.49
CA LYS A 481 11.41 19.36 -8.60
C LYS A 481 10.17 20.23 -8.88
N ALA A 482 9.90 20.54 -10.13
CA ALA A 482 8.73 21.34 -10.49
C ALA A 482 7.39 20.66 -10.09
N LYS A 483 7.29 19.33 -10.21
CA LYS A 483 6.12 18.58 -9.72
C LYS A 483 6.01 18.59 -8.20
N LEU A 484 7.13 18.52 -7.47
CA LEU A 484 7.15 18.66 -6.01
C LEU A 484 6.74 20.07 -5.55
N GLU A 485 7.15 21.12 -6.27
CA GLU A 485 6.74 22.50 -5.99
C GLU A 485 5.23 22.68 -6.18
N ASP A 486 4.65 22.10 -7.24
CA ASP A 486 3.20 22.10 -7.43
C ASP A 486 2.48 21.33 -6.31
N ALA A 487 2.98 20.14 -5.96
CA ALA A 487 2.41 19.31 -4.89
C ALA A 487 2.42 20.05 -3.55
N LYS A 488 3.53 20.72 -3.24
CA LYS A 488 3.66 21.58 -2.06
C LYS A 488 2.62 22.68 -2.06
N LYS A 489 2.51 23.45 -3.15
CA LYS A 489 1.52 24.53 -3.27
C LYS A 489 0.10 24.03 -3.09
N GLN A 490 -0.22 22.88 -3.67
CA GLN A 490 -1.54 22.25 -3.55
C GLN A 490 -1.81 21.82 -2.10
N SER A 491 -0.87 21.13 -1.46
CA SER A 491 -1.02 20.73 -0.06
C SER A 491 -1.15 21.95 0.88
N GLU A 492 -0.35 23.01 0.68
CA GLU A 492 -0.45 24.25 1.47
C GLU A 492 -1.83 24.91 1.32
N LYS A 493 -2.40 24.90 0.12
CA LYS A 493 -3.71 25.51 -0.16
C LYS A 493 -4.85 24.84 0.62
N TYR A 494 -4.82 23.53 0.82
CA TYR A 494 -5.87 22.77 1.51
C TYR A 494 -5.45 22.25 2.89
N LYS A 495 -4.36 22.77 3.44
CA LYS A 495 -3.76 22.28 4.69
C LYS A 495 -4.75 22.17 5.85
N SER A 496 -5.65 23.16 5.98
CA SER A 496 -6.62 23.22 7.07
C SER A 496 -7.69 22.13 7.02
N SER A 497 -7.91 21.51 5.87
CA SER A 497 -8.95 20.49 5.67
C SER A 497 -8.40 19.13 5.28
N ASN A 498 -7.28 19.08 4.56
CA ASN A 498 -6.77 17.86 3.95
C ASN A 498 -5.45 17.39 4.56
N GLY A 499 -4.99 18.05 5.63
CA GLY A 499 -3.70 17.78 6.24
C GLY A 499 -2.52 18.31 5.41
N ASN A 500 -1.32 18.01 5.89
CA ASN A 500 -0.05 18.55 5.38
C ASN A 500 0.91 17.44 4.94
N THR A 501 0.39 16.33 4.41
CA THR A 501 1.23 15.19 4.01
C THR A 501 1.32 15.10 2.49
N ILE A 502 2.54 14.90 2.00
CA ILE A 502 2.86 14.56 0.61
C ILE A 502 3.43 13.16 0.61
N MET A 503 2.85 12.28 -0.21
CA MET A 503 3.27 10.88 -0.34
C MET A 503 4.03 10.68 -1.65
N ILE A 504 5.31 10.31 -1.57
CA ILE A 504 6.14 10.04 -2.73
C ILE A 504 6.13 8.53 -3.00
N CYS A 505 5.72 8.14 -4.21
CA CYS A 505 6.06 6.84 -4.73
C CYS A 505 7.31 6.95 -5.61
N CYS A 506 8.35 6.15 -5.40
CA CYS A 506 8.58 5.26 -4.25
C CYS A 506 10.07 5.25 -3.89
N TRP A 507 10.45 4.71 -2.72
CA TRP A 507 11.87 4.57 -2.37
C TRP A 507 12.56 3.68 -3.41
N ASN A 508 12.06 2.48 -3.64
CA ASN A 508 12.76 1.41 -4.36
C ASN A 508 11.85 0.53 -5.25
N GLU A 509 10.76 1.08 -5.84
CA GLU A 509 9.92 0.34 -6.80
C GLU A 509 10.62 0.22 -8.16
N TYR A 510 11.64 -0.64 -8.22
CA TYR A 510 12.52 -0.79 -9.38
C TYR A 510 11.82 -1.39 -10.59
N LEU A 511 10.85 -2.28 -10.38
CA LEU A 511 10.19 -3.03 -11.44
C LEU A 511 9.19 -2.19 -12.23
N GLU A 512 8.53 -1.24 -11.58
CA GLU A 512 7.66 -0.26 -12.24
C GLU A 512 8.40 1.01 -12.68
N GLY A 513 9.70 1.13 -12.36
CA GLY A 513 10.51 2.28 -12.74
C GLY A 513 10.15 3.57 -12.01
N ASN A 514 9.62 3.46 -10.79
CA ASN A 514 9.21 4.57 -9.97
C ASN A 514 9.98 4.56 -8.62
N TYR A 515 11.29 4.79 -8.67
CA TYR A 515 12.19 4.71 -7.51
C TYR A 515 13.00 6.00 -7.36
N ILE A 516 13.18 6.48 -6.12
CA ILE A 516 14.02 7.65 -5.80
C ILE A 516 15.33 7.26 -5.10
N GLU A 517 15.50 5.98 -4.75
CA GLU A 517 16.75 5.43 -4.23
C GLU A 517 17.90 5.69 -5.22
N PRO A 518 19.04 6.25 -4.78
CA PRO A 518 20.12 6.62 -5.69
C PRO A 518 20.68 5.45 -6.51
N THR A 519 20.71 5.62 -7.84
CA THR A 519 21.32 4.66 -8.78
C THR A 519 22.52 5.24 -9.52
N GLU A 520 23.28 4.38 -10.21
CA GLU A 520 24.35 4.80 -11.12
C GLU A 520 23.84 5.69 -12.28
N GLY A 521 22.56 5.56 -12.65
CA GLY A 521 21.93 6.33 -13.73
C GLY A 521 21.55 7.76 -13.35
N HIS A 522 20.86 7.96 -12.21
CA HIS A 522 20.37 9.30 -11.81
C HIS A 522 21.03 9.85 -10.53
N GLY A 523 21.98 9.12 -9.92
CA GLY A 523 22.66 9.57 -8.72
C GLY A 523 21.69 10.00 -7.63
N PHE A 524 21.91 11.19 -7.06
CA PHE A 524 21.07 11.77 -6.00
C PHE A 524 19.99 12.73 -6.51
N ASP A 525 19.77 12.84 -7.81
CA ASP A 525 18.92 13.88 -8.42
C ASP A 525 17.53 14.03 -7.76
N TYR A 526 16.83 12.92 -7.51
CA TYR A 526 15.51 12.94 -6.89
C TYR A 526 15.54 13.31 -5.41
N LEU A 527 16.53 12.82 -4.66
CA LEU A 527 16.68 13.17 -3.25
C LEU A 527 17.09 14.65 -3.10
N GLU A 528 17.97 15.16 -3.95
CA GLU A 528 18.33 16.58 -3.98
C GLU A 528 17.14 17.47 -4.33
N ALA A 529 16.29 17.07 -5.29
CA ALA A 529 15.05 17.80 -5.58
C ALA A 529 14.11 17.88 -4.37
N ILE A 530 13.94 16.77 -3.62
CA ILE A 530 13.15 16.76 -2.38
C ILE A 530 13.76 17.71 -1.36
N LYS A 531 15.08 17.64 -1.15
CA LYS A 531 15.79 18.51 -0.23
C LYS A 531 15.64 19.99 -0.60
N GLU A 532 15.79 20.35 -1.88
CA GLU A 532 15.66 21.73 -2.34
C GLU A 532 14.26 22.31 -2.12
N VAL A 533 13.20 21.52 -2.33
CA VAL A 533 11.80 21.97 -2.21
C VAL A 533 11.36 22.03 -0.75
N PHE A 534 11.69 20.98 0.00
CA PHE A 534 11.16 20.83 1.34
C PHE A 534 12.13 21.33 2.38
N THR A 535 13.45 21.21 2.23
CA THR A 535 14.49 21.48 3.26
C THR A 535 15.30 22.75 3.08
N ASP A 536 15.82 23.06 1.89
CA ASP A 536 16.73 24.21 1.72
C ASP A 536 15.99 25.56 1.79
N ARG A 537 14.67 25.55 1.50
CA ARG A 537 13.79 26.66 1.86
C ARG A 537 13.45 26.72 3.36
N ARG A 538 13.77 25.69 4.17
CA ARG A 538 13.68 25.72 5.66
C ARG A 538 14.83 26.51 6.29
N THR A 539 15.95 26.72 5.59
CA THR A 539 17.17 27.37 6.11
C THR A 539 17.44 28.76 5.50
N GLY A 540 16.54 29.29 4.67
CA GLY A 540 16.72 30.60 4.02
C GLY A 540 17.75 30.60 2.88
N PHE A 541 18.17 29.42 2.39
CA PHE A 541 19.08 29.35 1.26
C PHE A 541 18.30 29.54 -0.05
N ILE A 542 18.46 30.71 -0.68
CA ILE A 542 18.03 30.95 -2.06
C ILE A 542 19.23 30.63 -2.96
N PRO A 543 19.24 29.53 -3.72
CA PRO A 543 20.32 29.28 -4.66
C PRO A 543 20.31 30.39 -5.71
N SER A 544 21.46 31.03 -5.94
CA SER A 544 21.61 31.96 -7.05
C SER A 544 21.38 31.21 -8.38
N PRO A 545 20.78 31.86 -9.41
CA PRO A 545 20.64 31.24 -10.72
C PRO A 545 22.02 30.78 -11.23
N PRO A 546 22.12 29.64 -11.93
CA PRO A 546 23.38 29.22 -12.52
C PRO A 546 23.87 30.33 -13.46
N ALA A 547 25.09 30.81 -13.23
CA ALA A 547 25.73 31.78 -14.11
C ALA A 547 25.76 31.18 -15.52
N SER A 548 25.06 31.82 -16.46
CA SER A 548 25.19 31.49 -17.87
C SER A 548 26.67 31.55 -18.23
N ALA A 549 27.23 30.45 -18.70
CA ALA A 549 28.53 30.47 -19.35
C ALA A 549 28.43 31.41 -20.55
N ALA A 550 28.93 32.64 -20.37
CA ALA A 550 29.07 33.58 -21.44
C ALA A 550 30.07 32.99 -22.44
N ASN A 551 29.58 32.72 -23.64
CA ASN A 551 30.41 32.43 -24.81
C ASN A 551 31.49 33.51 -24.92
N SER A 552 32.75 33.13 -24.78
CA SER A 552 33.87 33.97 -25.18
C SER A 552 33.96 33.93 -26.70
N THR A 553 33.45 34.98 -27.34
CA THR A 553 33.84 35.34 -28.70
C THR A 553 35.22 35.99 -28.69
N SER A 554 36.04 35.57 -29.66
CA SER A 554 36.99 36.38 -30.46
C SER A 554 38.48 36.37 -30.08
N PRO A 555 39.38 36.61 -31.06
CA PRO A 555 39.15 36.98 -32.47
C PRO A 555 39.33 35.85 -33.49
#